data_AF-D9ZCA4-F1
#
_entry.id   AF-D9ZCA4-F1
#
_cell.length_a   1.000
_cell.length_b   1.000
_cell.length_c   1.000
_cell.angle_alpha   90.00
_cell.angle_beta   90.00
_cell.angle_gamma   90.00
#
_symmetry.space_group_name_H-M   'P 1'
#
loop_
_entity.id
_entity.type
_entity.pdbx_description
1 polymer ?
#
loop_
_entity_poly.entity_id
_entity_poly.type
_entity_poly.pdbx_seq_one_letter_code
_entity_poly.pdbx_strand_id
1 'polypeptide(L)'
;VCACPKGFEPDQKTVEKAQAAGISKIEITNDVNEAVIGADVVYSDVWASMGQKEEAEYRREVFQGFQVDEALMKLAGPKAYFMHCLPAERGVEVTDGVIEAHNSIVFPQAENRMHAQNAIMLHVLDA
;
A
#
# COMPACT_ATOMS: atom_id res chain seq x y z
N VAL A 1 9.44 -0.56 -3.19
CA VAL A 1 9.34 0.74 -3.88
C VAL A 1 8.10 1.45 -3.36
N CYS A 2 8.17 2.76 -3.09
CA CYS A 2 6.98 3.56 -2.78
C CYS A 2 6.67 4.43 -4.00
N ALA A 3 5.44 4.32 -4.51
CA ALA A 3 4.95 5.11 -5.63
C ALA A 3 3.91 6.11 -5.15
N CYS A 4 4.09 7.38 -5.49
CA CYS A 4 3.14 8.43 -5.14
C CYS A 4 3.16 9.58 -6.17
N PRO A 5 2.05 10.32 -6.33
CA PRO A 5 2.07 11.53 -7.15
C PRO A 5 3.14 12.53 -6.70
N LYS A 6 3.57 13.40 -7.62
CA LYS A 6 4.53 14.47 -7.28
C LYS A 6 3.95 15.39 -6.21
N GLY A 7 4.73 15.68 -5.17
CA GLY A 7 4.31 16.49 -4.02
C GLY A 7 3.65 15.68 -2.91
N PHE A 8 3.51 14.37 -3.07
CA PHE A 8 3.01 13.43 -2.05
C PHE A 8 4.09 12.44 -1.59
N GLU A 9 5.36 12.77 -1.81
CA GLU A 9 6.48 11.96 -1.38
C GLU A 9 6.52 11.81 0.15
N PRO A 10 6.99 10.66 0.66
CA PRO A 10 7.21 10.50 2.09
C PRO A 10 8.19 11.55 2.63
N ASP A 11 8.09 11.86 3.92
CA ASP A 11 9.03 12.75 4.60
C ASP A 11 10.49 12.34 4.33
N GLN A 12 11.26 13.27 3.76
CA GLN A 12 12.61 12.99 3.29
C GLN A 12 13.54 12.50 4.41
N LYS A 13 13.42 13.06 5.63
CA LYS A 13 14.24 12.63 6.77
C LYS A 13 13.96 11.18 7.15
N THR A 14 12.70 10.76 7.07
CA THR A 14 12.29 9.38 7.31
C THR A 14 12.84 8.43 6.25
N VAL A 15 12.79 8.82 4.96
CA VAL A 15 13.38 8.04 3.86
C VAL A 15 14.89 7.89 4.02
N GLU A 16 15.60 8.99 4.28
CA GLU A 16 17.05 8.99 4.48
C GLU A 16 17.45 8.10 5.66
N LYS A 17 16.72 8.18 6.78
CA LYS A 17 16.94 7.31 7.94
C LYS A 17 16.75 5.84 7.58
N ALA A 18 15.71 5.51 6.82
CA ALA A 18 15.44 4.13 6.43
C ALA A 18 16.49 3.58 5.45
N GLN A 19 16.97 4.40 4.51
CA GLN A 19 18.06 4.04 3.60
C GLN A 19 19.39 3.87 4.33
N ALA A 20 19.70 4.78 5.27
CA ALA A 20 20.94 4.73 6.07
C ALA A 20 21.02 3.51 6.99
N ALA A 21 19.89 2.89 7.34
CA ALA A 21 19.87 1.63 8.10
C ALA A 21 20.52 0.47 7.32
N GLY A 22 20.60 0.54 5.99
CA GLY A 22 21.30 -0.45 5.16
C GLY A 22 20.67 -1.86 5.17
N ILE A 23 19.44 -2.00 5.65
CA ILE A 23 18.74 -3.28 5.78
C ILE A 23 18.14 -3.73 4.44
N SER A 24 17.55 -2.80 3.70
CA SER A 24 16.81 -3.06 2.47
C SER A 24 17.02 -1.95 1.44
N LYS A 25 16.73 -2.25 0.17
CA LYS A 25 16.68 -1.26 -0.90
C LYS A 25 15.36 -0.48 -0.83
N ILE A 26 15.44 0.84 -0.72
CA ILE A 26 14.28 1.74 -0.62
C ILE A 26 14.35 2.75 -1.77
N GLU A 27 13.30 2.75 -2.59
CA GLU A 27 13.16 3.60 -3.77
C GLU A 27 11.81 4.32 -3.71
N ILE A 28 11.83 5.61 -4.03
CA ILE A 28 10.64 6.44 -4.19
C ILE A 28 10.53 6.78 -5.68
N THR A 29 9.35 6.63 -6.26
CA THR A 29 9.08 6.98 -7.66
C THR A 29 7.72 7.67 -7.78
N ASN A 30 7.55 8.46 -8.85
CA ASN A 30 6.26 9.02 -9.23
C ASN A 30 5.60 8.28 -10.39
N ASP A 31 6.17 7.14 -10.82
CA ASP A 31 5.59 6.26 -11.84
C ASP A 31 5.15 4.95 -11.19
N VAL A 32 3.84 4.74 -11.12
CA VAL A 32 3.25 3.53 -10.52
C VAL A 32 3.55 2.28 -11.34
N ASN A 33 3.66 2.39 -12.68
CA ASN A 33 3.92 1.25 -13.54
C ASN A 33 5.33 0.72 -13.32
N GLU A 34 6.32 1.61 -13.22
CA GLU A 34 7.69 1.22 -12.88
C GLU A 34 7.78 0.58 -11.50
N ALA A 35 7.00 1.08 -10.53
CA ALA A 35 7.07 0.61 -9.15
C ALA A 35 6.59 -0.84 -8.95
N VAL A 36 5.67 -1.31 -9.80
CA VAL A 36 5.07 -2.64 -9.64
C VAL A 36 5.80 -3.72 -10.42
N ILE A 37 6.66 -3.39 -11.40
CA ILE A 37 7.35 -4.41 -12.22
C ILE A 37 8.16 -5.37 -11.34
N GLY A 38 7.77 -6.65 -11.36
CA GLY A 38 8.43 -7.70 -10.57
C GLY A 38 8.18 -7.64 -9.07
N ALA A 39 7.18 -6.88 -8.61
CA ALA A 39 6.79 -6.85 -7.21
C ALA A 39 6.11 -8.18 -6.80
N ASP A 40 6.57 -8.76 -5.69
CA ASP A 40 5.89 -9.92 -5.08
C ASP A 40 4.62 -9.51 -4.32
N VAL A 41 4.51 -8.25 -3.91
CA VAL A 41 3.37 -7.69 -3.17
C VAL A 41 3.11 -6.26 -3.63
N VAL A 42 1.85 -5.96 -3.96
CA VAL A 42 1.35 -4.60 -4.17
C VAL A 42 0.46 -4.24 -3.00
N TYR A 43 0.81 -3.15 -2.30
CA TYR A 43 0.08 -2.65 -1.14
C TYR A 43 -0.47 -1.26 -1.45
N SER A 44 -1.77 -1.05 -1.24
CA SER A 44 -2.41 0.26 -1.33
C SER A 44 -3.18 0.60 -0.06
N ASP A 45 -3.54 1.87 0.08
CA ASP A 45 -4.44 2.40 1.10
C ASP A 45 -5.31 3.51 0.50
N VAL A 46 -6.34 3.92 1.25
CA VAL A 46 -7.21 5.03 0.87
C VAL A 46 -6.41 6.30 0.58
N TRP A 47 -6.77 7.01 -0.48
CA TRP A 47 -6.05 8.22 -0.87
C TRP A 47 -6.28 9.40 0.07
N ALA A 48 -7.45 9.46 0.72
CA ALA A 48 -7.79 10.45 1.74
C ALA A 48 -7.96 9.76 3.09
N SER A 49 -7.10 10.09 4.04
CA SER A 49 -7.11 9.45 5.36
C SER A 49 -8.20 10.02 6.29
N MET A 50 -8.33 9.44 7.47
CA MET A 50 -9.24 9.95 8.50
C MET A 50 -8.88 11.40 8.86
N GLY A 51 -9.86 12.30 8.71
CA GLY A 51 -9.70 13.74 8.96
C GLY A 51 -9.43 14.58 7.71
N GLN A 52 -9.24 13.98 6.53
CA GLN A 52 -8.96 14.67 5.26
C GLN A 52 -10.18 14.71 4.31
N LYS A 53 -11.40 14.75 4.85
CA LYS A 53 -12.63 14.68 4.03
C LYS A 53 -12.74 15.84 3.04
N GLU A 54 -12.25 17.03 3.42
CA GLU A 54 -12.25 18.22 2.57
C GLU A 54 -11.26 18.10 1.39
N GLU A 55 -10.25 17.24 1.51
CA GLU A 55 -9.25 17.01 0.46
C GLU A 55 -9.62 15.84 -0.46
N ALA A 56 -10.72 15.13 -0.20
CA ALA A 56 -11.03 13.86 -0.87
C ALA A 56 -11.16 14.02 -2.38
N GLU A 57 -11.86 15.05 -2.86
CA GLU A 57 -12.02 15.30 -4.30
C GLU A 57 -10.70 15.64 -4.98
N TYR A 58 -9.93 16.56 -4.40
CA TYR A 58 -8.60 16.92 -4.89
C TYR A 58 -7.66 15.71 -4.97
N ARG A 59 -7.65 14.87 -3.93
CA ARG A 59 -6.79 13.68 -3.90
C ARG A 59 -7.26 12.63 -4.90
N ARG A 60 -8.56 12.48 -5.14
CA ARG A 60 -9.07 11.60 -6.22
C ARG A 60 -8.56 12.02 -7.59
N GLU A 61 -8.50 13.32 -7.88
CA GLU A 61 -7.96 13.82 -9.15
C GLU A 61 -6.46 13.54 -9.26
N VAL A 62 -5.69 13.84 -8.21
CA VAL A 62 -4.22 13.69 -8.22
C VAL A 62 -3.78 12.23 -8.24
N PHE A 63 -4.49 11.35 -7.53
CA PHE A 63 -4.16 9.93 -7.43
C PHE A 63 -4.85 9.06 -8.48
N GLN A 64 -5.66 9.61 -9.39
CA GLN A 64 -6.39 8.82 -10.39
C GLN A 64 -5.48 7.84 -11.16
N GLY A 65 -4.24 8.23 -11.46
CA GLY A 65 -3.25 7.39 -12.13
C GLY A 65 -2.58 6.30 -11.25
N PHE A 66 -2.95 6.19 -9.98
CA PHE A 66 -2.38 5.27 -8.99
C PHE A 66 -3.39 4.22 -8.50
N GLN A 67 -4.57 4.11 -9.13
CA GLN A 67 -5.54 3.05 -8.82
C GLN A 67 -4.91 1.68 -9.07
N VAL A 68 -5.04 0.78 -8.11
CA VAL A 68 -4.63 -0.61 -8.29
C VAL A 68 -5.76 -1.36 -9.00
N ASP A 69 -5.59 -1.52 -10.30
CA ASP A 69 -6.46 -2.29 -11.17
C ASP A 69 -5.77 -3.57 -11.69
N GLU A 70 -6.52 -4.35 -12.46
CA GLU A 70 -6.05 -5.61 -13.03
C GLU A 70 -4.89 -5.42 -14.00
N ALA A 71 -4.81 -4.27 -14.69
CA ALA A 71 -3.72 -3.96 -15.60
C ALA A 71 -2.42 -3.71 -14.83
N LEU A 72 -2.49 -2.96 -13.73
CA LEU A 72 -1.36 -2.72 -12.83
C LEU A 72 -0.89 -4.02 -12.15
N MET A 73 -1.82 -4.83 -11.64
CA MET A 73 -1.47 -6.14 -11.05
C MET A 73 -0.86 -7.10 -12.08
N LYS A 74 -1.25 -7.00 -13.36
CA LYS A 74 -0.63 -7.78 -14.43
C LYS A 74 0.83 -7.39 -14.67
N LEU A 75 1.22 -6.14 -14.47
CA LEU A 75 2.61 -5.70 -14.54
C LEU A 75 3.46 -6.26 -13.38
N ALA A 76 2.87 -6.40 -12.19
CA ALA A 76 3.52 -7.08 -11.07
C ALA A 76 3.75 -8.57 -11.34
N GLY A 77 2.78 -9.21 -11.99
CA GLY A 77 2.87 -10.57 -12.47
C GLY A 77 1.98 -11.54 -11.68
N PRO A 78 1.84 -12.79 -12.16
CA PRO A 78 0.79 -13.71 -11.70
C PRO A 78 1.01 -14.25 -10.27
N LYS A 79 2.17 -14.00 -9.66
CA LYS A 79 2.48 -14.41 -8.29
C LYS A 79 2.34 -13.27 -7.28
N ALA A 80 2.11 -12.04 -7.74
CA ALA A 80 2.04 -10.89 -6.88
C ALA A 80 0.78 -10.97 -6.01
N TYR A 81 0.93 -10.76 -4.70
CA TYR A 81 -0.20 -10.59 -3.79
C TYR A 81 -0.68 -9.14 -3.78
N PHE A 82 -1.98 -8.95 -3.58
CA PHE A 82 -2.55 -7.65 -3.27
C PHE A 82 -2.88 -7.54 -1.77
N MET A 83 -2.49 -6.41 -1.17
CA MET A 83 -2.70 -6.08 0.25
C MET A 83 -3.33 -4.68 0.41
N HIS A 84 -4.15 -4.53 1.45
CA HIS A 84 -4.82 -3.28 1.79
C HIS A 84 -5.20 -3.27 3.28
N CYS A 85 -4.96 -2.17 4.01
CA CYS A 85 -5.20 -2.13 5.47
C CYS A 85 -6.69 -2.09 5.88
N LEU A 86 -7.56 -1.70 4.95
CA LEU A 86 -9.00 -1.50 5.13
C LEU A 86 -9.35 -0.31 6.05
N PRO A 87 -10.55 0.29 5.90
CA PRO A 87 -11.56 0.03 4.86
C PRO A 87 -11.07 0.47 3.47
N ALA A 88 -11.47 -0.26 2.42
CA ALA A 88 -11.19 0.10 1.04
C ALA A 88 -12.39 0.82 0.41
N GLU A 89 -12.12 1.84 -0.41
CA GLU A 89 -13.06 2.52 -1.28
C GLU A 89 -12.94 1.96 -2.71
N ARG A 90 -13.77 0.95 -3.00
CA ARG A 90 -13.82 0.28 -4.31
C ARG A 90 -14.12 1.28 -5.43
N GLY A 91 -13.38 1.18 -6.51
CA GLY A 91 -13.44 2.11 -7.65
C GLY A 91 -12.65 3.41 -7.45
N VAL A 92 -11.99 3.59 -6.30
CA VAL A 92 -11.09 4.71 -6.03
C VAL A 92 -9.65 4.22 -5.99
N GLU A 93 -9.11 3.76 -4.86
CA GLU A 93 -7.73 3.27 -4.81
C GLU A 93 -7.54 1.85 -5.34
N VAL A 94 -8.62 1.07 -5.43
CA VAL A 94 -8.59 -0.33 -5.87
C VAL A 94 -9.88 -0.71 -6.60
N THR A 95 -9.79 -1.55 -7.64
CA THR A 95 -10.96 -2.08 -8.34
C THR A 95 -11.57 -3.29 -7.62
N ASP A 96 -12.85 -3.57 -7.89
CA ASP A 96 -13.50 -4.80 -7.41
C ASP A 96 -12.77 -6.06 -7.89
N GLY A 97 -12.30 -6.05 -9.14
CA GLY A 97 -11.60 -7.18 -9.74
C GLY A 97 -10.28 -7.51 -9.03
N VAL A 98 -9.58 -6.51 -8.49
CA VAL A 98 -8.34 -6.72 -7.72
C VAL A 98 -8.64 -7.17 -6.30
N ILE A 99 -9.54 -6.48 -5.58
CA ILE A 99 -9.77 -6.78 -4.16
C ILE A 99 -10.44 -8.15 -3.94
N GLU A 100 -11.25 -8.63 -4.89
CA GLU A 100 -11.89 -9.96 -4.89
C GLU A 100 -11.04 -11.06 -5.54
N ALA A 101 -9.86 -10.72 -6.10
CA ALA A 101 -9.04 -11.68 -6.80
C ALA A 101 -8.52 -12.77 -5.86
N HIS A 102 -8.25 -13.95 -6.42
CA HIS A 102 -7.65 -15.08 -5.68
C HIS A 102 -6.29 -14.76 -5.03
N ASN A 103 -5.56 -13.78 -5.54
CA ASN A 103 -4.27 -13.30 -5.03
C ASN A 103 -4.42 -12.05 -4.13
N SER A 104 -5.64 -11.61 -3.83
CA SER A 104 -5.93 -10.64 -2.78
C SER A 104 -5.90 -11.33 -1.42
N ILE A 105 -5.08 -10.82 -0.51
CA ILE A 105 -4.94 -11.35 0.86
C ILE A 105 -5.41 -10.34 1.92
N VAL A 106 -6.31 -9.42 1.55
CA VAL A 106 -6.82 -8.35 2.45
C VAL A 106 -7.47 -8.89 3.73
N PHE A 107 -8.20 -10.01 3.65
CA PHE A 107 -8.83 -10.61 4.84
C PHE A 107 -7.85 -11.42 5.70
N PRO A 108 -7.00 -12.30 5.15
CA PRO A 108 -5.89 -12.88 5.92
C PRO A 108 -5.00 -11.82 6.59
N GLN A 109 -4.70 -10.72 5.89
CA GLN A 109 -3.98 -9.58 6.46
C GLN A 109 -4.73 -8.97 7.66
N ALA A 110 -6.04 -8.76 7.54
CA ALA A 110 -6.87 -8.22 8.61
C ALA A 110 -6.92 -9.16 9.83
N GLU A 111 -7.10 -10.47 9.63
CA GLU A 111 -7.08 -11.48 10.70
C GLU A 111 -5.73 -11.51 11.43
N ASN A 112 -4.63 -11.41 10.68
CA ASN A 112 -3.27 -11.41 11.23
C ASN A 112 -2.97 -10.25 12.17
N ARG A 113 -3.79 -9.19 12.19
CA ARG A 113 -3.70 -8.14 13.21
C ARG A 113 -3.84 -8.69 14.62
N MET A 114 -4.79 -9.60 14.85
CA MET A 114 -5.00 -10.22 16.16
C MET A 114 -3.77 -11.00 16.60
N HIS A 115 -3.25 -11.85 15.72
CA HIS A 115 -2.08 -12.70 16.02
C HIS A 115 -0.83 -11.88 16.27
N ALA A 116 -0.54 -10.89 15.41
CA ALA A 116 0.62 -10.00 15.57
C ALA A 116 0.52 -9.17 16.86
N GLN A 117 -0.66 -8.64 17.17
CA GLN A 117 -0.87 -7.85 18.38
C GLN A 117 -0.76 -8.70 19.65
N ASN A 118 -1.25 -9.94 19.66
CA ASN A 118 -1.05 -10.86 20.79
C ASN A 118 0.44 -11.12 21.06
N ALA A 119 1.24 -11.34 20.01
CA ALA A 119 2.68 -11.54 20.14
C ALA A 119 3.39 -10.28 20.68
N ILE A 120 3.00 -9.09 20.20
CA ILE A 120 3.52 -7.81 20.72
C ILE A 120 3.15 -7.65 22.20
N MET A 121 1.92 -7.97 22.58
CA MET A 121 1.47 -7.87 23.98
C MET A 121 2.29 -8.78 24.90
N LEU A 122 2.52 -10.03 24.52
CA LEU A 122 3.37 -10.94 25.31
C LEU A 122 4.80 -10.40 25.44
N HIS A 123 5.38 -9.93 24.33
CA HIS A 123 6.73 -9.37 24.33
C HIS A 123 6.87 -8.14 25.24
N VAL A 124 5.89 -7.25 25.25
CA VAL A 124 5.92 -6.02 26.08
C VAL A 124 5.56 -6.30 27.54
N LEU A 125 4.89 -7.42 27.83
CA LEU A 125 4.54 -7.85 29.19
C LEU A 125 5.59 -8.79 29.83
N ASP A 126 6.72 -9.06 29.15
CA ASP A 126 7.76 -10.02 29.57
C ASP A 126 7.19 -11.42 29.93
N ALA A 127 6.17 -11.85 29.19
CA ALA A 127 5.46 -13.12 29.39
C ALA A 127 5.90 -14.21 28.41
#